data_AF-A0A529M7N5-F1
#
_entry.id   AF-A0A529M7N5-F1
#
_cell.length_a   1.000
_cell.length_b   1.000
_cell.length_c   1.000
_cell.angle_alpha   90.00
_cell.angle_beta   90.00
_cell.angle_gamma   90.00
#
_symmetry.space_group_name_H-M   'P 1'
#
loop_
_entity.id
_entity.type
_entity.pdbx_description
1 polymer ?
#
loop_
_entity_poly.entity_id
_entity_poly.type
_entity_poly.pdbx_seq_one_letter_code
_entity_poly.pdbx_strand_id
1 'polypeptide(L)' 'TFAMLTTEPGPDVAPIHNRQIVVLRPDDWAAWIYLTKPEVELLKALPAGSLAVETVRQGSD' A
#
# COMPACT_ATOMS: atom_id res chain seq x y z
N THR A 1 -0.57 -20.43 -7.06
CA THR A 1 -0.62 -19.74 -5.75
C THR A 1 0.01 -18.37 -5.91
N PHE A 2 -0.29 -17.40 -5.05
CA PHE A 2 0.28 -16.05 -5.12
C PHE A 2 0.43 -15.46 -3.72
N ALA A 3 1.18 -14.36 -3.60
CA ALA A 3 1.35 -13.58 -2.39
C ALA A 3 1.21 -12.08 -2.69
N MET A 4 0.88 -11.28 -1.66
CA MET A 4 0.83 -9.82 -1.76
C MET A 4 2.14 -9.20 -1.29
N LEU A 5 2.64 -8.22 -2.04
CA LEU A 5 3.87 -7.52 -1.68
C LEU A 5 3.66 -6.49 -0.58
N THR A 6 4.60 -6.58 0.34
CA THR A 6 4.79 -5.87 1.58
C THR A 6 5.58 -4.55 1.57
N THR A 7 5.21 -3.45 2.23
CA THR A 7 6.15 -2.37 2.65
C THR A 7 6.00 -2.02 4.13
N GLU A 8 6.94 -1.19 4.63
CA GLU A 8 6.71 -0.29 5.75
C GLU A 8 5.39 0.50 5.58
N PRO A 9 4.70 0.85 6.68
CA PRO A 9 3.41 1.51 6.60
C PRO A 9 3.55 2.97 6.15
N GLY A 10 2.63 3.42 5.30
CA GLY A 10 2.43 4.84 5.03
C GLY A 10 1.73 5.56 6.18
N PRO A 11 1.63 6.90 6.14
CA PRO A 11 1.07 7.70 7.24
C PRO A 11 -0.37 7.31 7.63
N ASP A 12 -1.17 6.85 6.68
CA ASP A 12 -2.57 6.45 6.93
C ASP A 12 -2.68 5.05 7.59
N VAL A 13 -1.67 4.18 7.41
CA VAL A 13 -1.66 2.81 7.93
C VAL A 13 -0.89 2.68 9.23
N ALA A 14 0.19 3.46 9.40
CA ALA A 14 1.08 3.38 10.56
C ALA A 14 0.37 3.45 11.93
N PRO A 15 -0.71 4.23 12.13
CA PRO A 15 -1.44 4.26 13.40
C PRO A 15 -2.17 2.96 13.75
N ILE A 16 -2.43 2.09 12.76
CA ILE A 16 -3.28 0.88 12.93
C ILE A 16 -2.56 -0.43 12.59
N HIS A 17 -1.43 -0.39 11.86
CA HIS A 17 -0.63 -1.58 11.57
C HIS A 17 0.82 -1.22 11.19
N ASN A 18 1.76 -2.14 11.45
CA ASN A 18 3.18 -1.98 11.14
C ASN A 18 3.57 -2.40 9.71
N ARG A 19 2.63 -2.72 8.82
CA ARG A 19 2.89 -3.16 7.44
C ARG A 19 1.77 -2.72 6.53
N GLN A 20 2.13 -2.29 5.32
CA GLN A 20 1.17 -1.89 4.29
C GLN A 20 1.35 -2.74 3.04
N ILE A 21 0.24 -3.12 2.39
CA ILE A 21 0.25 -3.69 1.04
C ILE A 21 0.67 -2.61 0.03
N VAL A 22 1.55 -2.96 -0.91
CA VAL A 22 1.87 -2.06 -2.04
C VAL A 22 0.63 -1.90 -2.91
N VAL A 23 0.05 -0.69 -2.91
CA VAL A 23 -1.07 -0.32 -3.78
C VAL A 23 -0.53 0.54 -4.91
N LEU A 24 -0.58 0.02 -6.14
CA LEU A 24 -0.14 0.75 -7.32
C LEU A 24 -1.25 1.69 -7.82
N ARG A 25 -0.86 2.93 -8.14
CA ARG A 25 -1.75 3.87 -8.83
C ARG A 25 -2.00 3.39 -10.27
N PRO A 26 -3.14 3.74 -10.89
CA PRO A 26 -3.47 3.32 -12.25
C PRO A 26 -2.35 3.60 -13.28
N ASP A 27 -1.70 4.75 -13.16
CA ASP A 27 -0.61 5.17 -14.05
C ASP A 27 0.62 4.25 -14.00
N ASP A 28 0.78 3.45 -12.95
CA ASP A 28 1.91 2.55 -12.73
C ASP A 28 1.59 1.07 -13.02
N TRP A 29 0.33 0.73 -13.34
CA TRP A 29 -0.05 -0.67 -13.59
C TRP A 29 0.70 -1.29 -14.77
N ALA A 30 0.80 -0.56 -15.88
CA ALA A 30 1.53 -1.03 -17.06
C ALA A 30 3.03 -1.20 -16.73
N ALA A 31 3.61 -0.27 -15.96
CA ALA A 31 5.00 -0.37 -15.56
C ALA A 31 5.29 -1.59 -14.69
N TRP A 32 4.34 -1.98 -13.84
CA TRP A 32 4.41 -3.21 -13.05
C TRP A 32 4.27 -4.48 -13.89
N ILE A 33 3.24 -4.54 -14.75
CA ILE A 33 2.96 -5.75 -15.56
C ILE A 33 4.03 -5.99 -16.61
N TYR A 34 4.55 -4.93 -17.22
CA TYR A 34 5.55 -5.00 -18.29
C TYR A 34 6.99 -4.77 -17.82
N LEU A 35 7.21 -4.61 -16.51
CA LEU A 35 8.53 -4.47 -15.88
C LEU A 35 9.36 -3.31 -16.46
N THR A 36 8.72 -2.17 -16.76
CA THR A 36 9.38 -1.05 -17.45
C THR A 36 9.93 0.02 -16.51
N LYS A 37 9.75 -0.13 -15.20
CA LYS A 37 10.33 0.74 -14.16
C LYS A 37 11.04 -0.10 -13.10
N PRO A 38 12.08 0.44 -12.45
CA PRO A 38 12.68 -0.20 -11.28
C PRO A 38 11.66 -0.43 -10.16
N GLU A 39 11.77 -1.57 -9.48
CA GLU A 39 10.91 -1.92 -8.34
C GLU A 39 10.90 -0.84 -7.26
N VAL A 40 12.07 -0.22 -7.01
CA VAL A 40 12.22 0.82 -5.99
C VAL A 40 11.35 2.03 -6.26
N GLU A 41 10.91 2.25 -7.51
CA GLU A 41 10.03 3.35 -7.88
C GLU A 41 8.56 3.01 -7.64
N LEU A 42 8.20 1.73 -7.71
CA LEU A 42 6.83 1.21 -7.65
C LEU A 42 6.44 0.71 -6.25
N LEU A 43 7.33 -0.01 -5.58
CA LEU A 43 7.06 -0.76 -4.36
C LEU A 43 7.27 0.11 -3.11
N LYS A 44 6.43 1.14 -2.94
CA LYS A 44 6.53 2.12 -1.85
C LYS A 44 5.24 2.23 -1.05
N ALA A 45 5.37 2.73 0.17
CA ALA A 45 4.25 3.18 0.97
C ALA A 45 3.51 4.34 0.28
N LEU A 46 2.21 4.43 0.52
CA LEU A 46 1.39 5.54 0.01
C LEU A 46 1.66 6.82 0.81
N PRO A 47 1.62 8.01 0.18
CA PRO A 47 1.65 9.27 0.91
C PRO A 47 0.37 9.47 1.73
N ALA A 48 0.42 10.39 2.69
CA ALA A 48 -0.74 10.74 3.53
C ALA A 48 -1.97 11.13 2.70
N GLY A 49 -3.14 10.74 3.18
CA GLY A 49 -4.43 11.02 2.53
C GLY A 49 -4.68 10.20 1.26
N SER A 50 -3.91 9.13 1.04
CA SER A 50 -4.17 8.21 -0.08
C SER A 50 -5.28 7.23 0.24
N LEU A 51 -5.51 6.94 1.53
CA LEU A 51 -6.56 6.05 1.99
C LEU A 51 -7.59 6.82 2.83
N ALA A 52 -8.88 6.59 2.55
CA ALA A 52 -9.94 7.00 3.44
C ALA A 52 -10.04 5.97 4.59
N VAL A 53 -9.61 6.38 5.79
CA VAL A 53 -9.62 5.51 6.97
C VAL A 53 -10.94 5.68 7.72
N GLU A 54 -11.65 4.56 7.95
CA GLU A 54 -12.91 4.54 8.68
C GLU A 54 -12.93 3.38 9.69
N THR A 55 -13.32 3.68 10.94
CA THR A 55 -13.58 2.65 11.95
C THR A 55 -14.98 2.08 11.74
N VAL A 56 -15.07 0.90 11.11
CA VAL A 56 -16.36 0.23 10.85
C VAL A 56 -16.94 -0.50 12.08
N ARG A 57 -16.09 -0.82 13.06
CA ARG A 57 -16.46 -1.44 14.33
C ARG A 57 -15.40 -1.10 15.39
N GLN A 58 -15.85 -0.71 16.58
CA GLN A 58 -14.95 -0.51 17.71
C GLN A 58 -14.41 -1.85 18.23
N GLY A 59 -13.13 -1.88 18.60
CA GLY A 59 -12.55 -3.01 19.34
C GLY A 59 -13.27 -3.19 20.67
N SER A 60 -13.45 -4.44 21.09
CA SER A 60 -14.11 -4.79 22.35
C SER A 60 -13.15 -5.42 23.36
N ASP A 61 -11.88 -5.04 23.27
CA ASP A 61 -10.80 -5.58 24.12
C ASP A 61 -11.12 -5.47 25.61
#